data_AF-F4GXI0-F1
#
_entry.id   AF-F4GXI0-F1
#
_cell.length_a   1.000
_cell.length_b   1.000
_cell.length_c   1.000
_cell.angle_alpha   90.00
_cell.angle_beta   90.00
_cell.angle_gamma   90.00
#
_symmetry.space_group_name_H-M   'P 1'
#
loop_
_entity.id
_entity.type
_entity.pdbx_description
1 polymer ?
#
loop_
_entity_poly.entity_id
_entity_poly.type
_entity_poly.pdbx_seq_one_letter_code
_entity_poly.pdbx_strand_id
1 'polypeptide(L)'
;MQVIQRATDPDELPSWEASVSTWIDGEGEMRPEELDTPYGRQVWDSYHLIGDVLRNSDLAIKPSDFFYARISKAIDAEPHIVAPRMLRRHSPVRIGLSGLAVAAAVVSVVWVALPYMYGNGAEQQGTVQVVASAADDPGTLHDYLDAHREIAGMNAVRQASFEVPR
;
A
#
# COMPACT_ATOMS: atom_id res chain seq x y z
N MET A 1 -42.42 -18.66 -27.32
CA MET A 1 -41.22 -18.20 -26.57
C MET A 1 -40.29 -19.39 -26.43
N GLN A 2 -39.45 -19.62 -27.44
CA GLN A 2 -38.51 -20.74 -27.47
C GLN A 2 -37.17 -20.19 -27.02
N VAL A 3 -36.75 -20.52 -25.81
CA VAL A 3 -35.44 -20.16 -25.28
C VAL A 3 -34.42 -21.01 -26.05
N ILE A 4 -33.68 -20.38 -26.96
CA ILE A 4 -32.53 -21.01 -27.59
C ILE A 4 -31.48 -21.17 -26.50
N GLN A 5 -31.43 -22.36 -25.89
CA GLN A 5 -30.28 -22.80 -25.12
C GLN A 5 -29.17 -23.08 -26.13
N ARG A 6 -28.29 -22.10 -26.32
CA ARG A 6 -27.03 -22.31 -27.02
C ARG A 6 -26.18 -23.20 -26.11
N ALA A 7 -26.07 -24.47 -26.44
CA ALA A 7 -25.13 -25.38 -25.80
C ALA A 7 -23.73 -24.86 -26.12
N THR A 8 -23.02 -24.39 -25.09
CA THR A 8 -21.61 -24.03 -25.18
C THR A 8 -20.82 -25.33 -25.23
N ASP A 9 -20.16 -25.59 -26.36
CA ASP A 9 -19.28 -26.75 -26.54
C ASP A 9 -18.02 -26.55 -25.66
N PRO A 10 -17.70 -27.43 -24.70
CA PRO A 10 -16.60 -27.21 -23.76
C PRO A 10 -15.20 -27.27 -24.39
N ASP A 11 -15.07 -27.69 -25.66
CA ASP A 11 -13.81 -27.84 -26.38
C ASP A 11 -13.60 -26.77 -27.50
N GLU A 12 -14.51 -25.81 -27.66
CA GLU A 12 -14.31 -24.71 -28.60
C GLU A 12 -13.34 -23.70 -27.99
N LEU A 13 -12.08 -23.73 -28.46
CA LEU A 13 -11.11 -22.70 -28.12
C LEU A 13 -11.75 -21.34 -28.42
N PRO A 14 -11.81 -20.42 -27.44
CA PRO A 14 -12.43 -19.13 -27.67
C PRO A 14 -11.79 -18.47 -28.89
N SER A 15 -12.63 -17.87 -29.75
CA SER A 15 -12.13 -17.01 -30.82
C SER A 15 -11.13 -16.05 -30.22
N TRP A 16 -10.07 -15.70 -30.95
CA TRP A 16 -9.01 -14.86 -30.41
C TRP A 16 -9.56 -13.54 -29.81
N GLU A 17 -10.59 -12.96 -30.42
CA GLU A 17 -11.31 -11.79 -29.89
C GLU A 17 -12.00 -12.05 -28.55
N ALA A 18 -12.55 -13.25 -28.35
CA ALA A 18 -13.14 -13.66 -27.08
C ALA A 18 -12.07 -13.84 -25.98
N SER A 19 -10.86 -14.29 -26.34
CA SER A 19 -9.71 -14.29 -25.42
C SER A 19 -9.34 -12.85 -25.00
N VAL A 20 -9.28 -11.92 -25.96
CA VAL A 20 -9.03 -10.49 -25.67
C VAL A 20 -10.12 -9.90 -24.77
N SER A 21 -11.40 -10.23 -25.02
CA SER A 21 -12.51 -9.80 -24.16
C SER A 21 -12.35 -10.33 -22.73
N THR A 22 -11.97 -11.60 -22.59
CA THR A 22 -11.75 -12.24 -21.29
C THR A 22 -10.62 -11.53 -20.52
N TRP A 23 -9.58 -11.10 -21.21
CA TRP A 23 -8.52 -10.29 -20.61
C TRP A 23 -9.00 -8.91 -20.17
N ILE A 24 -9.81 -8.23 -20.99
CA ILE A 24 -10.39 -6.91 -20.64
C ILE A 24 -11.25 -6.98 -19.40
N ASP A 25 -12.04 -8.04 -19.26
CA ASP A 25 -12.91 -8.27 -18.12
C ASP A 25 -12.13 -8.75 -16.87
N GLY A 26 -10.83 -9.06 -17.02
CA GLY A 26 -9.97 -9.54 -15.93
C GLY A 26 -10.19 -11.02 -15.58
N GLU A 27 -10.89 -11.77 -16.42
CA GLU A 27 -11.28 -13.17 -16.21
C GLU A 27 -10.26 -14.17 -16.79
N GLY A 28 -9.13 -13.69 -17.31
CA GLY A 28 -8.11 -14.52 -17.96
C GLY A 28 -6.69 -14.02 -17.76
N GLU A 29 -5.72 -14.93 -17.90
CA GLU A 29 -4.30 -14.60 -17.84
C GLU A 29 -3.89 -13.80 -19.08
N MET A 30 -3.48 -12.54 -18.86
CA MET A 30 -3.02 -11.63 -19.90
C MET A 30 -1.76 -12.14 -20.58
N ARG A 31 -1.78 -12.16 -21.92
CA ARG A 31 -0.63 -12.49 -22.76
C ARG A 31 -0.18 -11.28 -23.59
N PRO A 32 0.68 -10.41 -23.04
CA PRO A 32 1.07 -9.16 -23.69
C PRO A 32 1.75 -9.37 -25.06
N GLU A 33 2.46 -10.49 -25.24
CA GLU A 33 3.07 -10.89 -26.51
C GLU A 33 2.05 -11.08 -27.64
N GLU A 34 0.83 -11.53 -27.34
CA GLU A 34 -0.23 -11.70 -28.33
C GLU A 34 -0.91 -10.36 -28.68
N LEU A 35 -0.90 -9.42 -27.72
CA LEU A 35 -1.38 -8.04 -27.91
C LEU A 35 -0.37 -7.14 -28.63
N ASP A 36 0.92 -7.49 -28.66
CA ASP A 36 1.97 -6.71 -29.33
C ASP A 36 1.96 -6.84 -30.88
N THR A 37 0.78 -7.03 -31.45
CA THR A 37 0.55 -6.98 -32.89
C THR A 37 -0.28 -5.74 -33.25
N PRO A 38 -0.18 -5.21 -34.49
CA PRO A 38 -1.02 -4.07 -34.91
C PRO A 38 -2.53 -4.35 -34.75
N TYR A 39 -2.95 -5.58 -35.06
CA TYR A 39 -4.34 -6.03 -34.90
C TYR A 39 -4.71 -6.21 -33.41
N GLY A 40 -3.82 -6.81 -32.61
CA GLY A 40 -3.95 -6.94 -31.15
C GLY A 40 -4.28 -5.62 -30.46
N ARG A 41 -3.43 -4.62 -30.68
CA ARG A 41 -3.64 -3.26 -30.16
C ARG A 41 -4.94 -2.64 -30.65
N GLN A 42 -5.28 -2.80 -31.92
CA GLN A 42 -6.51 -2.24 -32.48
C GLN A 42 -7.76 -2.81 -31.80
N VAL A 43 -7.82 -4.13 -31.59
CA VAL A 43 -8.96 -4.78 -30.91
C VAL A 43 -9.03 -4.35 -29.45
N TRP A 44 -7.89 -4.35 -28.76
CA TRP A 44 -7.78 -3.85 -27.38
C TRP A 44 -8.31 -2.42 -27.23
N ASP A 45 -7.87 -1.51 -28.09
CA ASP A 45 -8.31 -0.10 -28.09
C ASP A 45 -9.80 0.03 -28.40
N SER A 46 -10.30 -0.77 -29.34
CA SER A 46 -11.71 -0.72 -29.76
C SER A 46 -12.64 -1.19 -28.65
N TYR A 47 -12.27 -2.25 -27.92
CA TYR A 47 -13.06 -2.76 -26.82
C TYR A 47 -13.08 -1.82 -25.61
N HIS A 48 -11.93 -1.20 -25.28
CA HIS A 48 -11.90 -0.15 -24.27
C HIS A 48 -12.75 1.06 -24.67
N LEU A 49 -12.68 1.50 -25.93
CA LEU A 49 -13.50 2.61 -26.42
C LEU A 49 -15.00 2.31 -26.33
N ILE A 50 -15.42 1.08 -26.68
CA ILE A 50 -16.82 0.66 -26.51
C ILE A 50 -17.19 0.73 -25.01
N GLY A 51 -16.34 0.22 -24.13
CA GLY A 51 -16.54 0.28 -22.69
C GLY A 51 -16.68 1.72 -22.17
N ASP A 52 -15.84 2.63 -22.64
CA ASP A 52 -15.85 4.03 -22.25
C ASP A 52 -17.13 4.73 -22.73
N VAL A 53 -17.52 4.54 -24.00
CA VAL A 53 -18.78 5.07 -24.56
C VAL A 53 -19.99 4.58 -23.78
N LEU A 54 -20.03 3.30 -23.40
CA LEU A 54 -21.14 2.72 -22.63
C LEU A 54 -21.23 3.25 -21.19
N ARG A 55 -20.10 3.62 -20.58
CA ARG A 55 -20.05 4.20 -19.23
C ARG A 55 -20.42 5.68 -19.24
N ASN A 56 -19.83 6.44 -20.17
CA ASN A 56 -20.11 7.87 -20.38
C ASN A 56 -19.56 8.32 -21.74
N SER A 57 -20.39 8.97 -22.56
CA SER A 57 -19.97 9.54 -23.85
C SER A 57 -18.80 10.52 -23.75
N ASP A 58 -18.64 11.20 -22.62
CA ASP A 58 -17.53 12.14 -22.39
C ASP A 58 -16.18 11.42 -22.26
N LEU A 59 -16.19 10.11 -21.99
CA LEU A 59 -14.99 9.27 -21.91
C LEU A 59 -14.57 8.72 -23.29
N ALA A 60 -15.36 8.93 -24.34
CA ALA A 60 -15.08 8.48 -25.70
C ALA A 60 -13.98 9.31 -26.38
N ILE A 61 -12.86 9.47 -25.70
CA ILE A 61 -11.73 10.29 -26.13
C ILE A 61 -10.87 9.44 -27.06
N LYS A 62 -10.76 9.90 -28.31
CA LYS A 62 -9.81 9.31 -29.25
C LYS A 62 -8.42 9.93 -29.02
N PRO A 63 -7.40 9.13 -28.68
CA PRO A 63 -6.03 9.62 -28.58
C PRO A 63 -5.56 10.25 -29.90
N SER A 64 -4.70 11.27 -29.80
CA SER A 64 -4.05 11.83 -30.98
C SER A 64 -3.03 10.85 -31.58
N ASP A 65 -2.70 11.06 -32.85
CA ASP A 65 -1.66 10.28 -33.52
C ASP A 65 -0.35 10.34 -32.70
N PHE A 66 0.33 9.21 -32.60
CA PHE A 66 1.57 9.03 -31.84
C PHE A 66 1.47 9.27 -30.31
N PHE A 67 0.28 9.44 -29.73
CA PHE A 67 0.12 9.60 -28.29
C PHE A 67 0.75 8.44 -27.50
N TYR A 68 0.43 7.20 -27.84
CA TYR A 68 1.01 6.02 -27.20
C TYR A 68 2.53 5.92 -27.39
N ALA A 69 3.05 6.32 -28.55
CA ALA A 69 4.49 6.34 -28.80
C ALA A 69 5.21 7.39 -27.91
N ARG A 70 4.59 8.55 -27.68
CA ARG A 70 5.10 9.56 -26.76
C ARG A 70 5.07 9.08 -25.31
N ILE A 71 4.00 8.41 -24.90
CA ILE A 71 3.89 7.83 -23.57
C ILE A 71 4.94 6.73 -23.38
N SER A 72 5.03 5.76 -24.28
CA SER A 72 6.03 4.70 -24.23
C SER A 72 7.43 5.28 -24.12
N LYS A 73 7.78 6.26 -24.95
CA LYS A 73 9.08 6.95 -24.85
C LYS A 73 9.29 7.67 -23.51
N ALA A 74 8.26 8.27 -22.94
CA ALA A 74 8.35 8.93 -21.65
C ALA A 74 8.57 7.91 -20.52
N ILE A 75 7.85 6.79 -20.54
CA ILE A 75 8.00 5.67 -19.60
C ILE A 75 9.41 5.06 -19.70
N ASP A 76 9.90 4.82 -20.91
CA ASP A 76 11.25 4.28 -21.13
C ASP A 76 12.36 5.22 -20.63
N ALA A 77 12.07 6.53 -20.60
CA ALA A 77 12.97 7.55 -20.07
C ALA A 77 12.88 7.72 -18.55
N GLU A 78 11.91 7.09 -17.88
CA GLU A 78 11.82 7.15 -16.43
C GLU A 78 12.98 6.37 -15.78
N PRO A 79 13.71 6.98 -14.82
CA PRO A 79 14.73 6.27 -14.08
C PRO A 79 14.07 5.14 -13.28
N HIS A 80 14.59 3.92 -13.38
CA HIS A 80 14.10 2.79 -12.60
C HIS A 80 14.21 3.11 -11.11
N ILE A 81 13.08 3.46 -10.49
CA ILE A 81 13.00 3.62 -9.04
C ILE A 81 13.03 2.21 -8.47
N VAL A 82 14.23 1.69 -8.23
CA VAL A 82 14.42 0.52 -7.39
C VAL A 82 13.82 0.89 -6.04
N ALA A 83 12.67 0.28 -5.71
CA ALA A 83 12.02 0.47 -4.42
C ALA A 83 13.11 0.43 -3.33
N PRO A 84 13.13 1.37 -2.36
CA PRO A 84 14.11 1.34 -1.30
C PRO A 84 14.03 -0.05 -0.68
N ARG A 85 15.06 -0.87 -0.92
CA ARG A 85 15.20 -2.16 -0.25
C ARG A 85 15.13 -1.77 1.22
N MET A 86 14.01 -2.11 1.86
CA MET A 86 13.90 -1.99 3.30
C MET A 86 14.98 -2.92 3.83
N LEU A 87 16.20 -2.41 4.04
CA LEU A 87 17.18 -3.04 4.89
C LEU A 87 16.50 -3.01 6.26
N ARG A 88 15.68 -4.03 6.54
CA ARG A 88 15.28 -4.37 7.88
C ARG A 88 16.57 -4.74 8.59
N ARG A 89 17.21 -3.72 9.15
CA ARG A 89 18.32 -3.87 10.07
C ARG A 89 17.70 -4.44 11.34
N HIS A 90 17.51 -5.76 11.36
CA HIS A 90 17.16 -6.48 12.56
C HIS A 90 18.31 -6.27 13.55
N SER A 91 18.15 -5.28 14.43
CA SER A 91 19.09 -5.03 15.52
C SER A 91 18.97 -6.21 16.49
N PRO A 92 20.03 -7.01 16.71
CA PRO A 92 20.01 -8.14 17.63
C PRO A 92 19.87 -7.72 19.10
N VAL A 93 19.94 -6.41 19.38
CA VAL A 93 19.89 -5.84 20.74
C VAL A 93 18.57 -6.17 21.46
N ARG A 94 17.47 -6.42 20.73
CA ARG A 94 16.17 -6.70 21.37
C ARG A 94 16.01 -8.11 21.94
N ILE A 95 16.89 -9.06 21.61
CA ILE A 95 16.76 -10.45 22.07
C ILE A 95 17.45 -10.68 23.43
N GLY A 96 18.48 -9.88 23.77
CA GLY A 96 19.22 -10.03 25.03
C GLY A 96 18.57 -9.43 26.28
N LEU A 97 17.54 -8.58 26.12
CA LEU A 97 17.01 -7.78 27.22
C LEU A 97 16.04 -8.55 28.15
N SER A 98 15.43 -9.63 27.65
CA SER A 98 14.42 -10.39 28.40
C SER A 98 15.00 -11.11 29.63
N GLY A 99 16.27 -11.54 29.58
CA GLY A 99 16.93 -12.18 30.73
C GLY A 99 17.35 -11.19 31.82
N LEU A 100 17.83 -10.01 31.43
CA LEU A 100 18.30 -8.98 32.37
C LEU A 100 17.13 -8.35 33.13
N ALA A 101 16.00 -8.12 32.45
CA ALA A 101 14.78 -7.61 33.09
C ALA A 101 14.25 -8.55 34.18
N VAL A 102 14.27 -9.87 33.94
CA VAL A 102 13.87 -10.87 34.95
C VAL A 102 14.82 -10.83 36.15
N ALA A 103 16.14 -10.82 35.95
CA ALA A 103 17.11 -10.74 37.04
C ALA A 103 16.95 -9.47 37.90
N ALA A 104 16.73 -8.31 37.27
CA ALA A 104 16.49 -7.05 37.97
C ALA A 104 15.18 -7.07 38.80
N ALA A 105 14.14 -7.73 38.31
CA ALA A 105 12.88 -7.89 39.03
C ALA A 105 13.04 -8.78 40.29
N VAL A 106 13.78 -9.89 40.21
CA VAL A 106 13.99 -10.76 41.39
C VAL A 106 14.83 -10.04 42.45
N VAL A 107 15.87 -9.30 42.05
CA VAL A 107 16.71 -8.52 42.97
C VAL A 107 15.90 -7.43 43.69
N SER A 108 15.01 -6.73 42.98
CA SER A 108 14.18 -5.69 43.58
C SER A 108 13.12 -6.27 44.55
N VAL A 109 12.54 -7.44 44.26
CA VAL A 109 11.64 -8.14 45.20
C VAL A 109 12.38 -8.56 46.47
N VAL A 110 13.59 -9.11 46.34
CA VAL A 110 14.41 -9.51 47.50
C VAL A 110 14.79 -8.30 48.35
N TRP A 111 15.20 -7.18 47.72
CA TRP A 111 15.53 -5.93 48.41
C TRP A 111 14.32 -5.34 49.17
N VAL A 112 13.14 -5.39 48.57
CA VAL A 112 11.89 -4.91 49.21
C VAL A 112 11.46 -5.84 50.35
N ALA A 113 11.62 -7.16 50.22
CA ALA A 113 11.16 -8.13 51.22
C ALA A 113 12.11 -8.25 52.43
N LEU A 114 13.42 -7.99 52.25
CA LEU A 114 14.45 -8.03 53.29
C LEU A 114 14.12 -7.22 54.56
N PRO A 115 13.69 -5.94 54.48
CA PRO A 115 13.34 -5.18 55.68
C PRO A 115 12.12 -5.74 56.42
N TYR A 116 11.17 -6.39 55.73
CA TYR A 116 10.00 -7.00 56.38
C TYR A 116 10.32 -8.34 57.06
N MET A 117 11.34 -9.06 56.58
CA MET A 117 11.77 -10.35 57.13
C MET A 117 12.75 -10.21 58.31
N TYR A 118 13.56 -9.15 58.33
CA TYR A 118 14.61 -8.96 59.35
C TYR A 118 14.46 -7.68 60.18
N GLY A 119 13.54 -6.77 59.83
CA GLY A 119 13.36 -5.48 60.49
C GLY A 119 12.07 -5.41 61.30
N ASN A 120 12.21 -5.42 62.62
CA ASN A 120 11.19 -4.93 63.53
C ASN A 120 10.89 -3.44 63.22
N GLY A 121 9.60 -3.15 63.00
CA GLY A 121 8.93 -1.85 63.11
C GLY A 121 9.71 -0.56 62.82
N ALA A 122 9.39 0.08 61.69
CA ALA A 122 9.37 1.54 61.61
C ALA A 122 8.42 1.98 60.49
N GLU A 123 7.46 2.83 60.85
CA GLU A 123 6.55 3.50 59.94
C GLU A 123 7.31 4.36 58.91
N GLN A 124 6.82 4.41 57.68
CA GLN A 124 6.93 5.63 56.86
C GLN A 124 5.86 5.65 55.76
N GLN A 125 4.84 6.47 56.02
CA GLN A 125 3.86 6.93 55.04
C GLN A 125 4.57 7.80 53.99
N GLY A 126 4.69 7.29 52.77
CA GLY A 126 5.12 8.06 51.60
C GLY A 126 3.90 8.54 50.83
N THR A 127 3.66 9.85 50.80
CA THR A 127 2.64 10.50 49.97
C THR A 127 2.85 10.16 48.50
N VAL A 128 1.85 9.53 47.87
CA VAL A 128 1.81 9.29 46.42
C VAL A 128 1.59 10.61 45.71
N GLN A 129 2.66 11.19 45.15
CA GLN A 129 2.55 12.26 44.16
C GLN A 129 2.19 11.64 42.80
N VAL A 130 0.96 11.87 42.36
CA VAL A 130 0.52 11.54 40.99
C VAL A 130 0.96 12.69 40.07
N VAL A 131 2.09 12.50 39.39
CA VAL A 131 2.54 13.38 38.29
C VAL A 131 2.07 12.75 36.97
N ALA A 132 0.85 13.07 36.55
CA ALA A 132 0.43 13.10 35.14
C ALA A 132 -1.06 13.49 35.07
N SER A 133 -1.34 14.76 34.83
CA SER A 133 -2.60 15.16 34.19
C SER A 133 -2.29 15.37 32.72
N ALA A 134 -2.68 14.41 31.88
CA ALA A 134 -2.62 14.52 30.43
C ALA A 134 -3.86 15.26 29.95
N ALA A 135 -3.83 16.59 30.00
CA ALA A 135 -4.82 17.43 29.35
C ALA A 135 -4.18 18.77 28.96
N ASP A 136 -4.33 19.13 27.69
CA ASP A 136 -3.95 20.41 27.07
C ASP A 136 -2.45 20.72 26.90
N ASP A 137 -1.72 19.86 26.18
CA ASP A 137 -0.52 20.32 25.48
C ASP A 137 -0.70 20.27 23.95
N PRO A 138 -0.92 21.41 23.28
CA PRO A 138 -1.05 21.48 21.82
C PRO A 138 0.21 20.99 21.09
N GLY A 139 1.35 20.88 21.77
CA GLY A 139 2.57 20.26 21.26
C GLY A 139 2.43 18.76 21.02
N THR A 140 1.69 18.04 21.88
CA THR A 140 1.52 16.58 21.74
C THR A 140 0.66 16.19 20.54
N LEU A 141 -0.33 17.01 20.18
CA LEU A 141 -1.11 16.81 18.96
C LEU A 141 -0.24 17.07 17.71
N HIS A 142 0.59 18.11 17.73
CA HIS A 142 1.51 18.39 16.62
C HIS A 142 2.56 17.27 16.46
N ASP A 143 3.12 16.78 17.57
CA ASP A 143 4.09 15.69 17.57
C ASP A 143 3.46 14.37 17.09
N TYR A 144 2.20 14.10 17.48
CA TYR A 144 1.42 12.97 16.97
C TYR A 144 1.11 13.08 15.47
N LEU A 145 0.76 14.29 14.98
CA LEU A 145 0.48 14.56 13.58
C LEU A 145 1.73 14.47 12.71
N ASP A 146 2.87 14.95 13.19
CA ASP A 146 4.15 14.82 12.49
C ASP A 146 4.62 13.37 12.46
N ALA A 147 4.48 12.62 13.56
CA ALA A 147 4.75 11.18 13.56
C ALA A 147 3.84 10.40 12.59
N HIS A 148 2.55 10.76 12.50
CA HIS A 148 1.64 10.15 11.52
C HIS A 148 2.00 10.53 10.08
N ARG A 149 2.49 11.74 9.83
CA ARG A 149 2.96 12.19 8.52
C ARG A 149 4.23 11.45 8.07
N GLU A 150 5.10 11.10 9.00
CA GLU A 150 6.30 10.28 8.74
C GLU A 150 5.94 8.83 8.42
N ILE A 151 4.95 8.26 9.12
CA ILE A 151 4.49 6.86 8.94
C ILE A 151 3.66 6.69 7.65
N ALA A 152 2.86 7.68 7.27
CA ALA A 152 1.99 7.60 6.09
C ALA A 152 2.76 7.60 4.76
N GLY A 153 4.08 7.74 4.80
CA GLY A 153 4.91 7.87 3.61
C GLY A 153 4.67 9.21 2.94
N MET A 154 5.72 9.78 2.39
CA MET A 154 5.65 11.00 1.60
C MET A 154 4.73 10.74 0.40
N ASN A 155 3.44 11.08 0.50
CA ASN A 155 2.60 11.32 -0.66
C ASN A 155 3.18 12.58 -1.32
N ALA A 156 4.24 12.38 -2.09
CA ALA A 156 4.78 13.36 -3.01
C ALA A 156 3.69 13.55 -4.07
N VAL A 157 2.71 14.39 -3.77
CA VAL A 157 1.87 15.01 -4.79
C VAL A 157 2.82 15.88 -5.60
N ARG A 158 3.47 15.26 -6.58
CA ARG A 158 4.28 15.94 -7.58
C ARG A 158 3.30 16.77 -8.38
N GLN A 159 3.23 18.07 -8.11
CA GLN A 159 2.44 18.99 -8.93
C GLN A 159 3.00 18.95 -10.35
N ALA A 160 2.24 18.35 -11.27
CA ALA A 160 2.49 18.46 -12.70
C ALA A 160 1.71 19.68 -13.21
N SER A 161 2.40 20.74 -13.58
CA SER A 161 1.79 21.87 -14.30
C SER A 161 1.72 21.52 -15.79
N PHE A 162 0.53 21.56 -16.37
CA PHE A 162 0.36 21.51 -17.82
C PHE A 162 0.56 22.92 -18.40
N GLU A 163 1.52 23.08 -19.29
CA GLU A 163 1.67 24.30 -20.07
C GLU A 163 0.62 24.30 -21.18
N VAL A 164 -0.26 25.30 -21.17
CA VAL A 164 -1.27 25.50 -22.21
C VAL A 164 -0.64 26.34 -23.33
N PRO A 165 -0.47 25.81 -24.55
CA PRO A 165 0.01 26.61 -25.68
C PRO A 165 -1.09 27.61 -26.11
N ARG A 166 -0.68 28.86 -26.34
CA ARG A 166 -1.52 29.92 -26.92
C ARG A 166 -1.67 29.78 -28.43
#